data_AF-A0A9X3GNB3-F1
#
_entry.id   AF-A0A9X3GNB3-F1
#
_cell.length_a   1.000
_cell.length_b   1.000
_cell.length_c   1.000
_cell.angle_alpha   90.00
_cell.angle_beta   90.00
_cell.angle_gamma   90.00
#
_symmetry.space_group_name_H-M   'P 1'
#
loop_
_entity.id
_entity.type
_entity.pdbx_description
1 polymer ?
#
loop_
_entity_poly.entity_id
_entity_poly.type
_entity_poly.pdbx_seq_one_letter_code
_entity_poly.pdbx_strand_id
1 'polypeptide(L)' 'MLIDDKRQASVAFKQQGYPTTLFFNASGEMVASRLGELSAATLEQILQKAR' A
#
# COMPACT_ATOMS: atom_id res chain seq x y z
N MET A 1 17.18 6.91 5.92
CA MET A 1 15.80 7.19 6.39
C MET A 1 14.93 7.34 5.15
N LEU A 2 13.81 6.62 5.04
CA LEU A 2 12.90 6.71 3.88
C LEU A 2 11.72 7.61 4.25
N ILE A 3 11.93 8.93 4.15
CA ILE A 3 10.89 9.93 4.41
C ILE A 3 10.51 10.60 3.11
N ASP A 4 9.21 10.69 2.86
CA ASP A 4 8.65 11.35 1.68
C ASP A 4 8.38 12.85 1.95
N ASP A 5 9.41 13.61 2.32
CA ASP A 5 9.27 15.03 2.69
C ASP A 5 8.63 15.87 1.58
N LYS A 6 8.89 15.50 0.33
CA LYS A 6 8.38 16.17 -0.87
C LYS A 6 7.07 15.57 -1.38
N ARG A 7 6.48 14.59 -0.67
CA ARG A 7 5.24 13.89 -1.05
C ARG A 7 5.27 13.25 -2.44
N GLN A 8 6.46 12.92 -2.95
CA GLN A 8 6.67 12.36 -4.26
C GLN A 8 6.07 10.95 -4.36
N ALA A 9 6.20 10.14 -3.29
CA ALA A 9 5.59 8.82 -3.25
C ALA A 9 4.06 8.94 -3.19
N SER A 10 3.51 9.80 -2.34
CA SER A 10 2.06 10.02 -2.27
C SER A 10 1.47 10.47 -3.61
N VAL A 11 2.16 11.35 -4.36
CA VAL A 11 1.76 11.75 -5.71
C VAL A 11 1.86 10.60 -6.70
N ALA A 12 3.00 9.89 -6.72
CA ALA A 12 3.22 8.77 -7.64
C ALA A 12 2.16 7.67 -7.50
N PHE A 13 1.73 7.40 -6.26
CA PHE A 13 0.70 6.40 -5.96
C PHE A 13 -0.72 6.97 -5.86
N LYS A 14 -0.94 8.24 -6.26
CA LYS A 14 -2.24 8.92 -6.24
C LYS A 14 -2.99 8.76 -4.92
N GLN A 15 -2.26 8.85 -3.82
CA GLN A 15 -2.78 8.55 -2.49
C GLN A 15 -3.94 9.49 -2.13
N GLN A 16 -5.08 8.91 -1.74
CA GLN A 16 -6.32 9.66 -1.49
C GLN A 16 -6.55 10.00 -0.01
N GLY A 17 -5.80 9.40 0.90
CA GLY A 17 -5.93 9.64 2.34
C GLY A 17 -4.94 8.83 3.17
N TYR A 18 -5.04 8.96 4.50
CA TYR A 18 -4.14 8.30 5.45
C TYR A 18 -4.92 7.50 6.51
N PRO A 19 -4.34 6.40 7.03
CA PRO A 19 -3.16 5.72 6.50
C PRO A 19 -3.48 5.01 5.16
N THR A 20 -2.46 4.80 4.32
CA THR A 20 -2.56 3.98 3.10
C THR A 20 -1.48 2.91 3.12
N THR A 21 -1.86 1.66 2.88
CA THR A 21 -0.93 0.54 2.67
C THR A 21 -0.95 0.14 1.20
N LEU A 22 0.24 0.05 0.58
CA LEU A 22 0.43 -0.39 -0.80
C LEU A 22 1.02 -1.81 -0.80
N PHE A 23 0.50 -2.68 -1.65
CA PHE A 23 0.92 -4.08 -1.75
C PHE A 23 1.56 -4.33 -3.11
N PHE A 24 2.79 -4.85 -3.10
CA PHE A 24 3.56 -5.18 -4.29
C PHE A 24 3.84 -6.69 -4.35
N ASN A 25 3.86 -7.26 -5.54
CA ASN A 25 4.29 -8.65 -5.77
C ASN A 25 5.82 -8.73 -5.95
N ALA A 26 6.34 -9.95 -6.18
CA ALA A 26 7.78 -10.20 -6.34
C ALA A 26 8.39 -9.58 -7.61
N SER A 27 7.58 -9.29 -8.65
CA SER A 27 8.00 -8.55 -9.84
C SER A 27 8.03 -7.02 -9.62
N GLY A 28 7.59 -6.54 -8.45
CA GLY A 28 7.52 -5.11 -8.13
C GLY A 28 6.26 -4.41 -8.65
N GLU A 29 5.24 -5.16 -9.07
CA GLU A 29 3.97 -4.61 -9.53
C GLU A 29 3.05 -4.38 -8.33
N MET A 30 2.37 -3.23 -8.30
CA MET A 30 1.39 -2.93 -7.26
C MET A 30 0.09 -3.69 -7.53
N VAL A 31 -0.21 -4.68 -6.68
CA VAL A 31 -1.36 -5.59 -6.86
C VAL A 31 -2.59 -5.20 -6.03
N ALA A 32 -2.40 -4.39 -4.98
CA ALA A 32 -3.50 -3.88 -4.16
C ALA A 32 -3.11 -2.60 -3.39
N SER A 33 -4.14 -1.88 -2.91
CA SER A 33 -3.99 -0.76 -1.98
C SER A 33 -5.13 -0.75 -0.95
N ARG A 34 -4.83 -0.36 0.29
CA ARG A 34 -5.83 -0.21 1.37
C ARG A 34 -5.76 1.21 1.93
N LEU A 35 -6.88 1.93 1.89
CA LEU A 35 -7.10 3.16 2.63
C LEU A 35 -7.72 2.84 4.01
N GLY A 36 -7.22 3.52 5.04
CA GLY A 36 -7.63 3.30 6.44
C GLY A 36 -6.80 2.23 7.13
N GLU A 37 -7.13 1.94 8.38
CA GLU A 37 -6.40 0.98 9.19
C GLU A 37 -6.39 -0.42 8.57
N LEU A 38 -5.27 -1.13 8.79
CA LEU A 38 -5.03 -2.48 8.32
C LEU A 38 -5.05 -3.44 9.51
N SER A 39 -6.13 -4.20 9.64
CA SER A 39 -6.21 -5.28 10.63
C SER A 39 -5.47 -6.53 10.14
N ALA A 40 -5.08 -7.41 11.06
CA ALA A 40 -4.42 -8.68 10.73
C ALA A 40 -5.26 -9.55 9.76
N ALA A 41 -6.57 -9.66 10.01
CA ALA A 41 -7.48 -10.41 9.14
C ALA A 41 -7.57 -9.81 7.73
N THR A 42 -7.58 -8.47 7.62
CA THR A 42 -7.61 -7.78 6.32
C THR A 42 -6.29 -7.98 5.57
N LEU A 43 -5.17 -7.94 6.29
CA LEU A 43 -3.85 -8.22 5.73
C LEU A 43 -3.79 -9.64 5.15
N GLU A 44 -4.20 -10.66 5.91
CA GLU A 44 -4.21 -12.06 5.44
C GLU A 44 -5.08 -12.23 4.18
N GLN A 45 -6.27 -11.63 4.15
CA GLN A 45 -7.15 -11.67 2.99
C GLN A 45 -6.52 -11.05 1.75
N ILE A 46 -5.82 -9.92 1.90
CA ILE A 46 -5.13 -9.27 0.76
C ILE A 46 -3.96 -10.13 0.29
N LEU A 47 -3.15 -10.66 1.21
CA LEU A 47 -2.02 -11.52 0.87
C LEU A 47 -2.45 -12.82 0.18
N GLN A 48 -3.58 -13.41 0.56
CA GLN A 48 -4.13 -14.58 -0.14
C GLN A 48 -4.55 -14.27 -1.57
N LYS A 49 -5.11 -13.07 -1.83
CA LYS A 49 -5.47 -12.63 -3.18
C LYS A 49 -4.27 -12.24 -4.06
N ALA A 50 -3.16 -11.89 -3.42
CA ALA A 50 -1.93 -11.43 -4.09
C ALA A 50 -0.92 -12.56 -4.37
N ARG A 51 -1.21 -13.79 -3.93
CA ARG A 51 -0.47 -15.01 -4.31
C ARG A 51 -0.91 -15.49 -5.69
#